data_AF-A0AAV2RRB5-F1
#
_entry.id   AF-A0AAV2RRB5-F1
#
_cell.length_a   1.000
_cell.length_b   1.000
_cell.length_c   1.000
_cell.angle_alpha   90.00
_cell.angle_beta   90.00
_cell.angle_gamma   90.00
#
_symmetry.space_group_name_H-M   'P 1'
#
loop_
_entity.id
_entity.type
_entity.pdbx_description
1 polymer ?
#
loop_
_entity_poly.entity_id
_entity_poly.type
_entity_poly.pdbx_seq_one_letter_code
_entity_poly.pdbx_strand_id
1 'polypeptide(L)'
;MSKIEDILAKMAERSLEQQDQILQQQGQIAGLIDAIKTMPGVLNPVAVQVQPAVIDPAIARADKVQRLSMSMRKTNRIKEFKGNDSDIRIFIKKFEGELETLKPMVGIADNLTDLEYIPIFRALLSFSVLERVEQVFRKDTGNIKTWGSITIKDLHKLMVEEFGVKHTDVAMC
;
A
#
# COMPACT_ATOMS: atom_id res chain seq x y z
N MET A 1 45.41 24.46 5.92
CA MET A 1 44.22 23.68 6.31
C MET A 1 43.45 23.33 5.06
N SER A 2 43.10 22.05 4.91
CA SER A 2 42.57 21.45 3.69
C SER A 2 41.06 21.73 3.56
N LYS A 3 40.54 21.89 2.33
CA LYS A 3 39.10 22.08 2.06
C LYS A 3 38.19 21.02 2.69
N ILE A 4 38.74 19.85 3.01
CA ILE A 4 38.05 18.73 3.66
C ILE A 4 37.81 19.02 5.16
N GLU A 5 38.76 19.69 5.83
CA GLU A 5 38.65 20.06 7.24
C GLU A 5 37.54 21.11 7.45
N ASP A 6 37.41 22.07 6.53
CA ASP A 6 36.33 23.07 6.54
C ASP A 6 34.94 22.46 6.34
N ILE A 7 34.82 21.40 5.53
CA ILE A 7 33.54 20.70 5.29
C ILE A 7 33.12 19.91 6.54
N LEU A 8 34.07 19.25 7.20
CA LEU A 8 33.82 18.50 8.43
C LEU A 8 33.44 19.43 9.59
N ALA A 9 34.11 20.60 9.71
CA ALA A 9 33.76 21.61 10.70
C ALA A 9 32.33 22.14 10.51
N LYS A 10 31.93 22.46 9.27
CA LYS A 10 30.56 22.92 8.95
C LYS A 10 29.49 21.85 9.21
N MET A 11 29.80 20.57 9.03
CA MET A 11 28.87 19.49 9.34
C MET A 11 28.70 19.28 10.85
N ALA A 12 29.80 19.42 11.61
CA ALA A 12 29.75 19.34 13.07
C ALA A 12 28.94 20.50 13.67
N GLU A 13 29.15 21.73 13.22
CA GLU A 13 28.36 22.90 13.63
C GLU A 13 26.88 22.74 13.32
N ARG A 14 26.53 22.29 12.11
CA ARG A 14 25.13 22.05 11.72
C ARG A 14 24.47 20.95 12.57
N SER A 15 25.22 19.92 12.96
CA SER A 15 24.71 18.85 13.82
C SER A 15 24.42 19.34 15.24
N LEU A 16 25.26 20.23 15.77
CA LEU A 16 25.05 20.86 17.08
C LEU A 16 23.81 21.78 17.05
N GLU A 17 23.67 22.61 16.02
CA GLU A 17 22.49 23.47 15.84
C GLU A 17 21.18 22.68 15.73
N GLN A 18 21.19 21.54 15.02
CA GLN A 18 20.03 20.65 14.94
C GLN A 18 19.69 20.03 16.29
N GLN A 19 20.69 19.67 17.08
CA GLN A 19 20.49 19.08 18.40
C GLN A 19 19.92 20.10 19.40
N ASP A 20 20.39 21.35 19.34
CA ASP A 20 19.85 22.46 20.12
C ASP A 20 18.40 22.80 19.74
N GLN A 21 18.05 22.77 18.45
CA GLN A 21 16.66 22.94 18.02
C GLN A 21 15.74 21.84 18.56
N ILE A 22 16.21 20.59 18.61
CA ILE A 22 15.43 19.47 19.16
C ILE A 22 15.23 19.66 20.67
N LEU A 23 16.27 20.08 21.40
CA LEU A 23 16.18 20.39 22.83
C LEU A 23 15.20 21.53 23.12
N GLN A 24 15.22 22.59 22.32
CA GLN A 24 14.27 23.69 22.45
C GLN A 24 12.82 23.25 22.17
N GLN A 25 12.60 22.44 21.13
CA GLN A 25 11.27 21.90 20.83
C GLN A 25 10.76 21.01 21.96
N GLN A 26 11.61 20.17 22.56
CA GLN A 26 11.22 19.35 23.70
C GLN A 26 10.83 20.18 24.93
N GLY A 27 11.54 21.29 25.19
CA GLY A 27 11.19 22.23 26.26
C GLY A 27 9.83 22.92 26.03
N GLN A 28 9.53 23.31 24.78
CA GLN A 28 8.24 23.89 24.42
C GLN A 28 7.08 22.88 24.59
N ILE A 29 7.29 21.62 24.19
CA ILE A 29 6.32 20.54 24.38
C ILE A 29 6.05 20.31 25.87
N ALA A 30 7.09 20.29 26.71
CA ALA A 30 6.93 20.13 28.16
C ALA A 30 6.11 21.27 28.79
N GLY A 31 6.36 22.52 28.38
CA GLY A 31 5.58 23.67 28.84
C GLY A 31 4.11 23.62 28.41
N LEU A 32 3.83 23.17 27.19
CA LEU A 32 2.45 22.98 26.70
C LEU A 32 1.72 21.88 27.48
N ILE A 33 2.41 20.78 27.82
CA ILE A 33 1.85 19.70 28.65
C ILE A 33 1.47 20.22 30.04
N ASP A 34 2.33 21.01 30.69
CA ASP A 34 2.03 21.56 32.02
C ASP A 34 0.92 22.61 31.97
N ALA A 35 0.84 23.42 30.91
CA ALA A 35 -0.28 24.35 30.72
C ALA A 35 -1.63 23.61 30.59
N ILE A 36 -1.66 22.49 29.86
CA ILE A 36 -2.86 21.64 29.73
C ILE A 36 -3.29 21.07 31.08
N LYS A 37 -2.35 20.69 31.96
CA LYS A 37 -2.68 20.19 33.31
C LYS A 37 -3.34 21.23 34.21
N THR A 38 -3.11 22.52 33.96
CA THR A 38 -3.60 23.62 34.81
C THR A 38 -4.92 24.25 34.36
N MET A 39 -5.51 23.82 33.24
CA MET A 39 -6.79 24.37 32.77
C MET A 39 -7.97 23.84 33.62
N PRO A 40 -8.80 24.73 34.21
CA PRO A 40 -9.96 24.33 35.00
C PRO A 40 -11.08 23.83 34.07
N GLY A 41 -11.38 22.53 34.15
CA GLY A 41 -12.35 21.84 33.30
C GLY A 41 -12.02 20.37 33.04
N VAL A 42 -10.80 19.93 33.37
CA VAL A 42 -10.41 18.51 33.32
C VAL A 42 -10.59 17.89 34.71
N LEU A 43 -11.63 17.10 34.86
CA LEU A 43 -12.00 16.39 36.09
C LEU A 43 -10.93 15.34 36.47
N ASN A 44 -10.45 15.42 37.72
CA ASN A 44 -9.81 14.38 38.55
C ASN A 44 -8.56 13.62 38.02
N PRO A 45 -7.60 13.29 38.92
CA PRO A 45 -6.40 12.54 38.58
C PRO A 45 -6.73 11.05 38.49
N VAL A 46 -7.33 10.62 37.38
CA VAL A 46 -7.17 9.22 36.97
C VAL A 46 -5.73 9.11 36.49
N ALA A 47 -4.95 8.24 37.11
CA ALA A 47 -3.66 7.82 36.58
C ALA A 47 -3.81 7.66 35.07
N VAL A 48 -3.11 8.49 34.29
CA VAL A 48 -2.92 8.22 32.87
C VAL A 48 -2.01 6.99 32.82
N GLN A 49 -2.61 5.82 33.07
CA GLN A 49 -2.20 4.64 32.38
C GLN A 49 -2.19 5.08 30.92
N VAL A 50 -1.01 5.09 30.32
CA VAL A 50 -0.89 5.13 28.87
C VAL A 50 -1.62 3.88 28.40
N GLN A 51 -2.94 3.99 28.21
CA GLN A 51 -3.68 2.98 27.48
C GLN A 51 -3.00 2.97 26.11
N PRO A 52 -2.43 1.83 25.68
CA PRO A 52 -1.95 1.75 24.31
C PRO A 52 -3.11 2.21 23.45
N ALA A 53 -2.89 3.24 22.61
CA ALA A 53 -3.92 3.79 21.74
C ALA A 53 -4.67 2.60 21.16
N VAL A 54 -5.98 2.51 21.42
CA VAL A 54 -6.80 1.46 20.84
C VAL A 54 -6.82 1.77 19.35
N ILE A 55 -5.83 1.24 18.63
CA ILE A 55 -5.77 1.37 17.18
C ILE A 55 -7.00 0.64 16.71
N ASP A 56 -7.95 1.39 16.15
CA ASP A 56 -9.14 0.83 15.53
C ASP A 56 -8.69 -0.36 14.65
N PRO A 57 -9.23 -1.57 14.86
CA PRO A 57 -8.81 -2.75 14.10
C PRO A 57 -8.89 -2.53 12.58
N ALA A 58 -9.80 -1.68 12.11
CA ALA A 58 -9.90 -1.30 10.70
C ALA A 58 -8.67 -0.48 10.24
N ILE A 59 -8.21 0.47 11.05
CA ILE A 59 -7.01 1.28 10.76
C ILE A 59 -5.76 0.40 10.78
N ALA A 60 -5.66 -0.49 11.78
CA ALA A 60 -4.56 -1.45 11.86
C ALA A 60 -4.51 -2.38 10.64
N ARG A 61 -5.68 -2.82 10.14
CA ARG A 61 -5.77 -3.65 8.94
C ARG A 61 -5.38 -2.87 7.68
N ALA A 62 -5.85 -1.63 7.54
CA ALA A 62 -5.48 -0.78 6.41
C ALA A 62 -3.96 -0.56 6.29
N ASP A 63 -3.26 -0.32 7.42
CA ASP A 63 -1.79 -0.20 7.44
C ASP A 63 -1.12 -1.50 6.96
N LYS A 64 -1.60 -2.66 7.43
CA LYS A 64 -1.09 -3.98 6.98
C LYS A 64 -1.30 -4.21 5.48
N VAL A 65 -2.48 -3.86 4.96
CA VAL A 65 -2.79 -3.97 3.52
C VAL A 65 -1.92 -3.03 2.69
N GLN A 66 -1.65 -1.82 3.18
CA GLN A 66 -0.73 -0.90 2.54
C GLN A 66 0.70 -1.46 2.50
N ARG A 67 1.18 -2.03 3.61
CA ARG A 67 2.48 -2.74 3.64
C ARG A 67 2.52 -3.91 2.67
N LEU A 68 1.45 -4.69 2.57
CA LEU A 68 1.34 -5.78 1.60
C LEU A 68 1.47 -5.27 0.16
N SER A 69 0.73 -4.21 -0.19
CA SER A 69 0.80 -3.55 -1.49
C SER A 69 2.23 -3.07 -1.82
N MET A 70 2.94 -2.53 -0.83
CA MET A 70 4.35 -2.14 -1.00
C MET A 70 5.26 -3.34 -1.23
N SER A 71 5.09 -4.42 -0.46
CA SER A 71 5.88 -5.66 -0.64
C SER A 71 5.63 -6.30 -2.02
N MET A 72 4.37 -6.33 -2.48
CA MET A 72 4.00 -6.82 -3.81
C MET A 72 4.66 -6.02 -4.95
N ARG A 73 4.89 -4.71 -4.79
CA ARG A 73 5.60 -3.89 -5.78
C ARG A 73 7.11 -4.06 -5.75
N LYS A 74 7.67 -4.45 -4.60
CA LYS A 74 9.12 -4.61 -4.39
C LYS A 74 9.61 -6.04 -4.66
N THR A 75 8.71 -7.01 -4.75
CA THR A 75 9.09 -8.39 -5.02
C THR A 75 9.65 -8.54 -6.43
N ASN A 76 10.71 -9.33 -6.57
CA ASN A 76 11.28 -9.68 -7.87
C ASN A 76 10.59 -10.90 -8.51
N ARG A 77 9.67 -11.54 -7.79
CA ARG A 77 9.03 -12.81 -8.19
C ARG A 77 7.89 -12.63 -9.17
N ILE A 78 7.22 -11.49 -9.11
CA ILE A 78 6.18 -11.11 -10.05
C ILE A 78 6.53 -9.75 -10.67
N LYS A 79 6.43 -9.67 -11.99
CA LYS A 79 6.61 -8.43 -12.74
C LYS A 79 5.26 -7.90 -13.17
N GLU A 80 5.22 -6.61 -13.50
CA GLU A 80 4.05 -5.97 -14.11
C GLU A 80 3.55 -6.77 -15.33
N PHE A 81 2.23 -6.98 -15.39
CA PHE A 81 1.57 -7.61 -16.53
C PHE A 81 1.37 -6.61 -17.67
N LYS A 82 1.86 -6.96 -18.85
CA LYS A 82 1.88 -6.08 -20.04
C LYS A 82 0.88 -6.45 -21.14
N GLY A 83 0.13 -7.54 -21.00
CA GLY A 83 -0.87 -7.99 -21.98
C GLY A 83 -0.32 -8.68 -23.24
N ASN A 84 0.89 -8.36 -23.68
CA ASN A 84 1.34 -8.73 -25.03
C ASN A 84 2.03 -10.10 -25.13
N ASP A 85 2.77 -10.53 -24.10
CA ASP A 85 3.65 -11.71 -24.16
C ASP A 85 3.44 -12.71 -23.01
N SER A 86 2.37 -12.54 -22.23
CA SER A 86 2.18 -13.31 -21.00
C SER A 86 0.73 -13.79 -20.89
N ASP A 87 0.57 -15.08 -20.62
CA ASP A 87 -0.74 -15.64 -20.30
C ASP A 87 -1.23 -15.07 -18.96
N ILE A 88 -2.32 -14.32 -19.03
CA ILE A 88 -2.98 -13.72 -17.86
C ILE A 88 -3.36 -14.75 -16.79
N ARG A 89 -3.67 -16.00 -17.17
CA ARG A 89 -3.97 -17.08 -16.21
C ARG A 89 -2.75 -17.45 -15.40
N ILE A 90 -1.58 -17.50 -16.03
CA ILE A 90 -0.30 -17.75 -15.36
C ILE A 90 0.06 -16.58 -14.46
N PHE A 91 -0.16 -15.34 -14.94
CA PHE A 91 0.06 -14.15 -14.14
C PHE A 91 -0.81 -14.14 -12.87
N ILE A 92 -2.11 -14.38 -12.98
CA ILE A 92 -3.03 -14.45 -11.83
C ILE A 92 -2.57 -15.50 -10.83
N LYS A 93 -2.22 -16.72 -11.28
CA LYS A 93 -1.72 -17.77 -10.38
C LYS A 93 -0.44 -17.37 -9.65
N LYS A 94 0.51 -16.73 -10.35
CA LYS A 94 1.75 -16.22 -9.75
C LYS A 94 1.46 -15.10 -8.74
N PHE A 95 0.52 -14.21 -9.07
CA PHE A 95 0.09 -13.13 -8.21
C PHE A 95 -0.49 -13.68 -6.90
N GLU A 96 -1.43 -14.63 -6.99
CA GLU A 96 -2.04 -15.26 -5.82
C GLU A 96 -1.00 -16.00 -4.98
N GLY A 97 -0.10 -16.77 -5.59
CA GLY A 97 0.96 -17.48 -4.86
C GLY A 97 1.91 -16.54 -4.09
N GLU A 98 2.26 -15.40 -4.69
CA GLU A 98 3.07 -14.40 -4.01
C GLU A 98 2.29 -13.69 -2.90
N LEU A 99 1.00 -13.41 -3.13
CA LEU A 99 0.11 -12.83 -2.14
C LEU A 99 -0.02 -13.73 -0.91
N GLU A 100 -0.24 -15.03 -1.10
CA GLU A 100 -0.26 -16.03 -0.02
C GLU A 100 1.06 -16.10 0.75
N THR A 101 2.19 -15.87 0.08
CA THR A 101 3.50 -15.83 0.73
C THR A 101 3.70 -14.57 1.58
N LEU A 102 3.20 -13.42 1.12
CA LEU A 102 3.45 -12.13 1.76
C LEU A 102 2.43 -11.74 2.83
N LYS A 103 1.17 -12.21 2.74
CA LYS A 103 0.13 -12.01 3.77
C LYS A 103 0.60 -12.34 5.20
N PRO A 104 1.22 -13.50 5.49
CA PRO A 104 1.67 -13.82 6.85
C PRO A 104 2.81 -12.91 7.30
N MET A 105 3.66 -12.43 6.38
CA MET A 105 4.78 -11.54 6.72
C MET A 105 4.32 -10.15 7.20
N VAL A 106 3.15 -9.69 6.75
CA VAL A 106 2.53 -8.43 7.20
C VAL A 106 1.50 -8.64 8.32
N GLY A 107 1.31 -9.88 8.80
CA GLY A 107 0.39 -10.21 9.86
C GLY A 107 -1.09 -10.13 9.46
N ILE A 108 -1.42 -10.49 8.21
CA ILE A 108 -2.79 -10.69 7.73
C ILE A 108 -3.03 -12.21 7.67
N ALA A 109 -3.92 -12.72 8.52
CA ALA A 109 -4.30 -14.14 8.55
C ALA A 109 -5.50 -14.44 7.64
N ASP A 110 -6.44 -13.50 7.54
CA ASP A 110 -7.67 -13.70 6.76
C ASP A 110 -7.46 -13.46 5.26
N ASN A 111 -8.45 -13.86 4.48
CA ASN A 111 -8.52 -13.50 3.08
C ASN A 111 -8.73 -11.99 2.90
N LEU A 112 -8.22 -11.46 1.80
CA LEU A 112 -8.45 -10.08 1.39
C LEU A 112 -9.86 -9.94 0.83
N THR A 113 -10.50 -8.83 1.17
CA THR A 113 -11.77 -8.42 0.57
C THR A 113 -11.56 -7.89 -0.85
N ASP A 114 -12.63 -7.77 -1.64
CA ASP A 114 -12.57 -7.19 -2.99
C ASP A 114 -11.92 -5.79 -2.97
N LEU A 115 -12.26 -4.96 -1.97
CA LEU A 115 -11.73 -3.60 -1.78
C LEU A 115 -10.22 -3.57 -1.47
N GLU A 116 -9.66 -4.66 -0.94
CA GLU A 116 -8.23 -4.77 -0.61
C GLU A 116 -7.45 -5.42 -1.76
N TYR A 117 -7.98 -6.49 -2.33
CA TYR A 117 -7.33 -7.27 -3.38
C TYR A 117 -7.20 -6.47 -4.68
N ILE A 118 -8.28 -5.82 -5.12
CA ILE A 118 -8.35 -5.21 -6.45
C ILE A 118 -7.33 -4.07 -6.62
N PRO A 119 -7.15 -3.15 -5.66
CA PRO A 119 -6.10 -2.13 -5.77
C PRO A 119 -4.68 -2.71 -5.84
N ILE A 120 -4.41 -3.80 -5.12
CA ILE A 120 -3.09 -4.47 -5.15
C ILE A 120 -2.86 -5.11 -6.52
N PHE A 121 -3.86 -5.82 -7.05
CA PHE A 121 -3.79 -6.42 -8.38
C PHE A 121 -3.62 -5.36 -9.46
N ARG A 122 -4.44 -4.30 -9.42
CA ARG A 122 -4.40 -3.17 -10.35
C ARG A 122 -3.03 -2.51 -10.40
N ALA A 123 -2.33 -2.40 -9.27
CA ALA A 123 -1.01 -1.80 -9.19
C ALA A 123 0.10 -2.59 -9.91
N LEU A 124 -0.16 -3.83 -10.34
CA LEU A 124 0.75 -4.67 -11.10
C LEU A 124 0.33 -4.85 -12.57
N LEU A 125 -0.60 -4.02 -13.05
CA LEU A 125 -0.99 -3.98 -14.46
C LEU A 125 -0.35 -2.77 -15.13
N SER A 126 0.15 -2.96 -16.36
CA SER A 126 0.66 -1.85 -17.16
C SER A 126 -0.45 -0.88 -17.55
N PHE A 127 -0.06 0.36 -17.85
CA PHE A 127 -0.99 1.40 -18.30
C PHE A 127 -1.87 0.96 -19.47
N SER A 128 -1.29 0.30 -20.47
CA SER A 128 -2.04 -0.23 -21.64
C SER A 128 -3.13 -1.24 -21.26
N VAL A 129 -2.86 -2.10 -20.27
CA VAL A 129 -3.82 -3.08 -19.76
C VAL A 129 -4.94 -2.35 -19.00
N LEU A 130 -4.58 -1.37 -18.16
CA LEU A 130 -5.55 -0.57 -17.41
C LEU A 130 -6.51 0.18 -18.33
N GLU A 131 -6.00 0.86 -19.35
CA GLU A 131 -6.84 1.55 -20.34
C GLU A 131 -7.78 0.59 -21.05
N ARG A 132 -7.30 -0.60 -21.43
CA ARG A 132 -8.13 -1.60 -22.10
C ARG A 132 -9.26 -2.09 -21.20
N VAL A 133 -8.99 -2.38 -19.93
CA VAL A 133 -10.03 -2.78 -18.97
C VAL A 133 -11.04 -1.64 -18.75
N GLU A 134 -10.59 -0.40 -18.64
CA GLU A 134 -11.48 0.76 -18.50
C GLU A 134 -12.36 0.97 -19.75
N GLN A 135 -11.86 0.68 -20.95
CA GLN A 135 -12.68 0.69 -22.16
C GLN A 135 -13.77 -0.39 -22.12
N VAL A 136 -13.46 -1.58 -21.59
CA VAL A 136 -14.45 -2.66 -21.43
C VAL A 136 -15.53 -2.25 -20.45
N PHE A 137 -15.15 -1.67 -19.30
CA PHE A 137 -16.10 -1.11 -18.33
C PHE A 137 -17.04 -0.07 -18.93
N ARG A 138 -16.57 0.77 -19.86
CA ARG A 138 -17.41 1.77 -20.55
C ARG A 138 -18.34 1.17 -21.61
N LYS A 139 -18.00 0.02 -22.18
CA LYS A 139 -18.78 -0.63 -23.24
C LYS A 139 -19.95 -1.45 -22.69
N ASP A 140 -19.86 -1.92 -21.45
CA ASP A 140 -20.95 -2.65 -20.80
C ASP A 140 -22.03 -1.66 -20.32
N THR A 141 -22.95 -1.31 -21.23
CA THR A 141 -24.07 -0.39 -20.99
C THR A 141 -25.16 -0.98 -20.08
N GLY A 142 -25.14 -2.28 -19.80
CA GLY A 142 -26.13 -2.96 -18.95
C GLY A 142 -25.69 -3.14 -17.50
N ASN A 143 -24.38 -3.16 -17.24
CA ASN A 143 -23.82 -3.38 -15.91
C ASN A 143 -22.55 -2.52 -15.73
N ILE A 144 -22.71 -1.32 -15.17
CA ILE A 144 -21.61 -0.37 -14.97
C ILE A 144 -20.64 -0.93 -13.91
N LYS A 145 -19.65 -1.72 -14.36
CA LYS A 145 -18.57 -2.21 -13.50
C LYS A 145 -17.48 -1.15 -13.42
N THR A 146 -16.94 -0.97 -12.22
CA THR A 146 -15.79 -0.09 -11.98
C THR A 146 -14.77 -0.84 -11.15
N TRP A 147 -13.54 -0.33 -11.07
CA TRP A 147 -12.52 -0.87 -10.17
C TRP A 147 -12.94 -0.92 -8.70
N GLY A 148 -13.90 -0.09 -8.27
CA GLY A 148 -14.43 -0.08 -6.90
C GLY A 148 -15.64 -0.99 -6.68
N SER A 149 -16.28 -1.50 -7.73
CA SER A 149 -17.52 -2.28 -7.64
C SER A 149 -17.41 -3.70 -8.21
N ILE A 150 -16.36 -4.00 -8.96
CA ILE A 150 -16.12 -5.35 -9.49
C ILE A 150 -15.72 -6.30 -8.36
N THR A 151 -16.16 -7.56 -8.43
CA THR A 151 -15.73 -8.61 -7.50
C THR A 151 -14.44 -9.27 -8.02
N ILE A 152 -13.65 -9.91 -7.14
CA ILE A 152 -12.43 -10.63 -7.55
C ILE A 152 -12.73 -11.65 -8.65
N LYS A 153 -13.83 -12.40 -8.53
CA LYS A 153 -14.24 -13.42 -9.51
C LYS A 153 -14.53 -12.81 -10.88
N ASP A 154 -15.29 -11.72 -10.91
CA ASP A 154 -15.63 -11.02 -12.15
C ASP A 154 -14.40 -10.37 -12.79
N LEU A 155 -13.49 -9.84 -11.97
CA LEU A 155 -12.22 -9.29 -12.45
C LEU A 155 -11.38 -10.36 -13.13
N HIS A 156 -11.19 -11.53 -12.49
CA HIS A 156 -10.44 -12.63 -13.11
C HIS A 156 -11.07 -13.10 -14.41
N LYS A 157 -12.40 -13.24 -14.44
CA LYS A 157 -13.13 -13.62 -15.65
C LYS A 157 -12.88 -12.62 -16.77
N LEU A 158 -13.06 -11.32 -16.52
CA LEU A 158 -12.80 -10.27 -17.49
C LEU A 158 -11.36 -10.29 -17.99
N MET A 159 -10.40 -10.40 -17.08
CA MET A 159 -8.98 -10.43 -17.42
C MET A 159 -8.64 -11.62 -18.32
N VAL A 160 -9.24 -12.79 -18.05
CA VAL A 160 -9.07 -14.00 -18.89
C VAL A 160 -9.76 -13.87 -20.24
N GLU A 161 -10.93 -13.24 -20.31
CA GLU A 161 -11.66 -13.03 -21.57
C GLU A 161 -10.93 -12.06 -22.51
N GLU A 162 -10.36 -10.98 -21.95
CA GLU A 162 -9.65 -9.96 -22.73
C GLU A 162 -8.21 -10.32 -23.07
N PHE A 163 -7.47 -10.91 -22.12
CA PHE A 163 -6.02 -11.15 -22.24
C PHE A 163 -5.63 -12.64 -22.22
N GLY A 164 -6.60 -13.55 -22.19
CA GLY A 164 -6.36 -14.97 -22.30
C GLY A 164 -5.86 -15.35 -23.69
N VAL A 165 -4.99 -16.36 -23.75
CA VAL A 165 -4.57 -16.95 -25.02
C VAL A 165 -5.79 -17.58 -25.69
N LYS A 166 -6.22 -17.00 -26.81
CA LYS A 166 -7.23 -17.61 -27.68
C LYS A 166 -6.54 -18.69 -28.48
N HIS A 167 -6.70 -19.95 -28.09
CA HIS A 167 -6.34 -21.05 -28.96
C HIS A 167 -7.23 -20.96 -30.21
N THR A 168 -6.67 -20.44 -31.31
CA THR A 168 -7.22 -20.74 -32.62
C THR A 168 -7.07 -22.23 -32.84
N ASP A 169 -8.19 -22.96 -32.84
CA ASP A 169 -8.25 -24.30 -33.43
C ASP A 169 -7.74 -24.16 -34.86
N VAL A 170 -6.49 -24.57 -35.09
CA VAL A 170 -5.99 -24.78 -36.44
C VAL A 170 -6.69 -26.05 -36.90
N ALA A 171 -7.79 -25.87 -37.64
CA ALA A 171 -8.42 -26.94 -38.37
C ALA A 171 -7.33 -27.65 -39.17
N MET A 172 -7.02 -28.89 -38.79
CA MET A 172 -6.15 -29.74 -39.61
C MET A 172 -6.91 -30.03 -40.91
N CYS A 173 -6.39 -29.46 -42.00
CA CYS A 173 -6.73 -29.84 -43.37
C CYS A 173 -6.40 -31.30 -43.63
#